data_AF-A0A7S1MNV2-F1
#
_entry.id   AF-A0A7S1MNV2-F1
#
_cell.length_a   1.000
_cell.length_b   1.000
_cell.length_c   1.000
_cell.angle_alpha   90.00
_cell.angle_beta   90.00
_cell.angle_gamma   90.00
#
_symmetry.space_group_name_H-M   'P 1'
#
loop_
_entity.id
_entity.type
_entity.pdbx_description
1 polymer ?
#
loop_
_entity_poly.entity_id
_entity_poly.type
_entity_poly.pdbx_seq_one_letter_code
_entity_poly.pdbx_strand_id
1 'polypeptide(L)'
;YAVPQALVASELSSMMPTPAGALVWVTRAFGVGTGFYYAWIQLLQFIGDISAACALVAHQLRWLGLGGDHQSPAEQYFQDVGVRLAVLALGAAVAVLSLSQLSKAVAPLMMLVAIAVAAGFALSTRDFHTGMFDSAPMRGEGTPIVWTPVITTLIWLYAGITSVATAGGETTSPRTMLVGLSITCAAMLALYVASLLVMLAEFRTKEDLSRHAFLLTAFARTTDVLGRPFAVLVVVTTAANVT
;
A
#
# COMPACT_ATOMS: atom_id res chain seq x y z
N TYR A 1 -13.92 6.15 6.57
CA TYR A 1 -12.88 7.19 6.44
C TYR A 1 -12.63 7.57 4.98
N ALA A 2 -12.24 6.63 4.11
CA ALA A 2 -11.92 6.91 2.70
C ALA A 2 -13.06 7.52 1.85
N VAL A 3 -14.30 7.05 1.99
CA VAL A 3 -15.41 7.49 1.11
C VAL A 3 -15.67 9.00 1.20
N PRO A 4 -15.84 9.61 2.40
CA PRO A 4 -15.93 11.07 2.50
C PRO A 4 -14.75 11.81 1.87
N GLN A 5 -13.53 11.30 2.01
CA GLN A 5 -12.35 11.93 1.40
C GLN A 5 -12.34 11.83 -0.12
N ALA A 6 -12.78 10.70 -0.68
CA ALA A 6 -12.91 10.53 -2.11
C ALA A 6 -13.97 11.46 -2.71
N LEU A 7 -15.11 11.62 -2.01
CA LEU A 7 -16.15 12.57 -2.41
C LEU A 7 -15.61 14.00 -2.39
N VAL A 8 -14.98 14.42 -1.28
CA VAL A 8 -14.34 15.74 -1.20
C VAL A 8 -13.34 15.90 -2.33
N ALA A 9 -12.37 14.98 -2.48
CA ALA A 9 -11.36 15.03 -3.54
C ALA A 9 -11.98 15.14 -4.95
N SER A 10 -13.04 14.38 -5.23
CA SER A 10 -13.75 14.43 -6.51
C SER A 10 -14.43 15.78 -6.75
N GLU A 11 -15.06 16.35 -5.72
CA GLU A 11 -15.65 17.69 -5.78
C GLU A 11 -14.56 18.74 -5.98
N LEU A 12 -13.44 18.63 -5.27
CA LEU A 12 -12.31 19.56 -5.39
C LEU A 12 -11.74 19.57 -6.80
N SER A 13 -11.48 18.39 -7.36
CA SER A 13 -10.98 18.23 -8.72
C SER A 13 -11.96 18.75 -9.76
N SER A 14 -13.27 18.70 -9.49
CA SER A 14 -14.30 19.23 -10.38
C SER A 14 -14.41 20.76 -10.34
N MET A 15 -14.28 21.36 -9.16
CA MET A 15 -14.42 22.80 -8.96
C MET A 15 -13.17 23.56 -9.42
N MET A 16 -11.99 22.95 -9.25
CA MET A 16 -10.71 23.54 -9.63
C MET A 16 -9.83 22.47 -10.30
N PRO A 17 -9.99 22.27 -11.62
CA PRO A 17 -9.15 21.36 -12.39
C PRO A 17 -7.77 22.00 -12.62
N THR A 18 -7.03 22.25 -11.54
CA THR A 18 -5.67 22.78 -11.59
C THR A 18 -4.68 21.67 -11.24
N PRO A 19 -3.55 21.55 -11.98
CA PRO A 19 -2.53 20.54 -11.71
C PRO A 19 -1.81 20.74 -10.36
N ALA A 20 -2.08 21.84 -9.66
CA ALA A 20 -1.47 22.15 -8.37
C ALA A 20 -2.14 21.44 -7.16
N GLY A 21 -3.20 20.67 -7.42
CA GLY A 21 -3.80 19.74 -6.46
C GLY A 21 -4.43 20.35 -5.20
N ALA A 22 -4.57 19.50 -4.17
CA ALA A 22 -5.32 19.81 -2.96
C ALA A 22 -4.76 21.03 -2.17
N LEU A 23 -3.45 21.29 -2.24
CA LEU A 23 -2.83 22.41 -1.54
C LEU A 23 -3.35 23.78 -2.03
N VAL A 24 -3.41 23.98 -3.35
CA VAL A 24 -3.92 25.23 -3.92
C VAL A 24 -5.40 25.41 -3.60
N TRP A 25 -6.15 24.32 -3.57
CA TRP A 25 -7.54 24.35 -3.15
C TRP A 25 -7.69 24.82 -1.69
N VAL A 26 -7.01 24.17 -0.74
CA VAL A 26 -7.08 24.53 0.69
C VAL A 26 -6.69 26.00 0.88
N THR A 27 -5.65 26.44 0.19
CA THR A 27 -5.15 27.81 0.22
C THR A 27 -6.19 28.82 -0.29
N ARG A 28 -6.91 28.49 -1.36
CA ARG A 28 -7.96 29.35 -1.93
C ARG A 28 -9.24 29.36 -1.09
N ALA A 29 -9.64 28.21 -0.55
CA ALA A 29 -10.87 28.07 0.22
C ALA A 29 -10.76 28.62 1.64
N PHE A 30 -9.63 28.41 2.31
CA PHE A 30 -9.44 28.70 3.74
C PHE A 30 -8.29 29.67 4.03
N GLY A 31 -7.68 30.24 2.99
CA GLY A 31 -6.58 31.19 3.10
C GLY A 31 -5.19 30.55 3.25
N VAL A 32 -4.17 31.41 3.13
CA VAL A 32 -2.75 31.01 3.11
C VAL A 32 -2.29 30.32 4.39
N GLY A 33 -2.77 30.77 5.56
CA GLY A 33 -2.43 30.14 6.85
C GLY A 33 -2.83 28.67 6.89
N THR A 34 -4.08 28.36 6.54
CA THR A 34 -4.58 26.98 6.49
C THR A 34 -3.87 26.15 5.43
N GLY A 35 -3.58 26.73 4.26
CA GLY A 35 -2.77 26.10 3.22
C GLY A 35 -1.38 25.70 3.71
N PHE A 36 -0.71 26.57 4.47
CA PHE A 36 0.60 26.28 5.06
C PHE A 36 0.54 25.11 6.05
N TYR A 37 -0.44 25.10 6.97
CA TYR A 37 -0.61 23.98 7.90
C TYR A 37 -0.90 22.67 7.16
N TYR A 38 -1.74 22.70 6.13
CA TYR A 38 -2.03 21.54 5.31
C TYR A 38 -0.76 21.02 4.61
N ALA A 39 0.06 21.90 4.03
CA ALA A 39 1.32 21.51 3.41
C ALA A 39 2.27 20.81 4.40
N TRP A 40 2.38 21.33 5.62
CA TRP A 40 3.19 20.72 6.67
C TRP A 40 2.69 19.34 7.09
N ILE A 41 1.38 19.18 7.26
CA ILE A 41 0.78 17.89 7.60
C ILE A 41 1.04 16.88 6.47
N GLN A 42 0.84 17.28 5.21
CA GLN A 42 1.11 16.43 4.06
C GLN A 42 2.60 16.04 3.98
N LEU A 43 3.52 16.97 4.24
CA LEU A 43 4.96 16.69 4.27
C LEU A 43 5.30 15.65 5.34
N LEU A 44 4.78 15.82 6.57
CA LEU A 44 4.99 14.87 7.65
C LEU A 44 4.40 13.49 7.33
N GLN A 45 3.23 13.47 6.68
CA GLN A 45 2.64 12.22 6.21
C GLN A 45 3.55 11.53 5.20
N PHE A 46 4.05 12.23 4.17
CA PHE A 46 4.97 11.66 3.18
C PHE A 46 6.26 11.12 3.80
N ILE A 47 6.84 11.82 4.78
CA ILE A 47 8.01 11.33 5.53
C ILE A 47 7.68 10.01 6.25
N GLY A 48 6.51 9.94 6.87
CA GLY A 48 6.02 8.72 7.51
C GLY A 48 5.82 7.57 6.52
N ASP A 49 5.20 7.85 5.37
CA ASP A 49 4.90 6.86 4.32
C ASP A 49 6.19 6.30 3.71
N ILE A 50 7.17 7.15 3.40
CA ILE A 50 8.50 6.72 2.90
C ILE A 50 9.20 5.83 3.93
N SER A 51 9.19 6.23 5.21
CA SER A 51 9.81 5.44 6.28
C SER A 51 9.16 4.06 6.42
N ALA A 52 7.82 4.01 6.39
CA ALA A 52 7.06 2.77 6.44
C ALA A 52 7.34 1.88 5.22
N ALA A 53 7.38 2.46 4.02
CA ALA A 53 7.70 1.74 2.78
C ALA A 53 9.09 1.08 2.85
N CYS A 54 10.12 1.83 3.26
CA CYS A 54 11.47 1.31 3.42
C CYS A 54 11.53 0.16 4.44
N ALA A 55 10.83 0.29 5.57
CA ALA A 55 10.75 -0.76 6.58
C ALA A 55 10.03 -2.02 6.06
N LEU A 56 8.93 -1.85 5.32
CA LEU A 56 8.19 -2.95 4.72
C LEU A 56 9.05 -3.69 3.68
N VAL A 57 9.79 -3.00 2.82
CA VAL A 57 10.71 -3.65 1.87
C VAL A 57 11.77 -4.47 2.58
N ALA A 58 12.42 -3.89 3.59
CA ALA A 58 13.45 -4.60 4.34
C ALA A 58 12.89 -5.88 4.97
N HIS A 59 11.68 -5.80 5.54
CA HIS A 59 10.99 -6.96 6.09
C HIS A 59 10.66 -8.01 5.01
N GLN A 60 10.15 -7.59 3.85
CA GLN A 60 9.80 -8.48 2.73
C GLN A 60 11.02 -9.18 2.12
N LEU A 61 12.14 -8.45 1.95
CA LEU A 61 13.37 -9.03 1.41
C LEU A 61 13.98 -10.06 2.38
N ARG A 62 13.90 -9.82 3.69
CA ARG A 62 14.29 -10.83 4.69
C ARG A 62 13.44 -12.08 4.56
N TRP A 63 12.13 -11.92 4.45
CA TRP A 63 11.20 -13.04 4.30
C TRP A 63 11.48 -13.88 3.03
N LEU A 64 11.93 -13.24 1.95
CA LEU A 64 12.38 -13.93 0.72
C LEU A 64 13.73 -14.68 0.88
N GLY A 65 14.29 -14.74 2.09
CA GLY A 65 15.57 -15.42 2.37
C GLY A 65 16.80 -14.64 1.90
N LEU A 66 16.64 -13.39 1.48
CA LEU A 66 17.77 -12.51 1.13
C LEU A 66 18.42 -11.88 2.37
N GLY A 67 17.82 -12.09 3.55
CA GLY A 67 18.26 -11.58 4.85
C GLY A 67 19.30 -12.42 5.60
N GLY A 68 19.65 -13.61 5.10
CA GLY A 68 20.59 -14.54 5.76
C GLY A 68 20.13 -15.00 7.16
N ASP A 69 19.52 -16.18 7.24
CA ASP A 69 18.94 -16.73 8.49
C ASP A 69 19.96 -17.03 9.61
N HIS A 70 21.26 -16.84 9.36
CA HIS A 70 22.35 -17.13 10.30
C HIS A 70 23.23 -15.91 10.61
N GLN A 71 22.75 -14.70 10.33
CA GLN A 71 23.48 -13.49 10.64
C GLN A 71 23.40 -13.11 12.12
N SER A 72 24.50 -12.54 12.63
CA SER A 72 24.53 -11.92 13.96
C SER A 72 23.55 -10.73 14.04
N PRO A 73 23.04 -10.35 15.24
CA PRO A 73 22.12 -9.22 15.38
C PRO A 73 22.65 -7.90 14.81
N ALA A 74 23.98 -7.71 14.87
CA ALA A 74 24.64 -6.52 14.32
C ALA A 74 24.62 -6.52 12.78
N GLU A 75 24.94 -7.66 12.14
CA GLU A 75 24.88 -7.81 10.68
C GLU A 75 23.46 -7.59 10.15
N GLN A 76 22.46 -8.16 10.84
CA GLN A 76 21.06 -7.95 10.51
C GLN A 76 20.68 -6.47 10.57
N TYR A 77 21.15 -5.74 11.59
CA TYR A 77 20.90 -4.30 11.70
C TYR A 77 21.53 -3.52 10.54
N PHE A 78 22.80 -3.79 10.21
CA PHE A 78 23.47 -3.12 9.09
C PHE A 78 22.85 -3.44 7.74
N GLN A 79 22.42 -4.69 7.53
CA GLN A 79 21.70 -5.07 6.32
C GLN A 79 20.37 -4.31 6.21
N ASP A 80 19.62 -4.18 7.31
CA ASP A 80 18.35 -3.45 7.31
C ASP A 80 18.52 -1.98 7.00
N VAL A 81 19.50 -1.33 7.63
CA VAL A 81 19.83 0.06 7.35
C VAL A 81 20.27 0.22 5.90
N GLY A 82 21.11 -0.69 5.40
CA GLY A 82 21.58 -0.69 4.01
C GLY A 82 20.43 -0.81 3.01
N VAL A 83 19.49 -1.72 3.23
CA VAL A 83 18.29 -1.89 2.38
C VAL A 83 17.43 -0.64 2.40
N ARG A 84 17.14 -0.07 3.58
CA ARG A 84 16.32 1.14 3.71
C ARG A 84 16.97 2.33 2.99
N LEU A 85 18.28 2.50 3.11
CA LEU A 85 19.04 3.53 2.39
C LEU A 85 19.02 3.30 0.88
N ALA A 86 19.13 2.05 0.43
CA ALA A 86 19.06 1.71 -1.00
C ALA A 86 17.67 2.01 -1.60
N VAL A 87 16.60 1.67 -0.87
CA VAL A 87 15.22 2.01 -1.29
C VAL A 87 15.02 3.52 -1.34
N LEU A 88 15.51 4.26 -0.33
CA LEU A 88 15.45 5.71 -0.33
C LEU A 88 16.22 6.33 -1.50
N ALA A 89 17.42 5.83 -1.78
CA ALA A 89 18.23 6.29 -2.91
C ALA A 89 17.55 5.99 -4.25
N LEU A 90 16.89 4.84 -4.38
CA LEU A 90 16.11 4.48 -5.56
C LEU A 90 14.90 5.40 -5.74
N GLY A 91 14.15 5.67 -4.67
CA GLY A 91 13.05 6.65 -4.70
C GLY A 91 13.54 8.04 -5.10
N ALA A 92 14.66 8.49 -4.53
CA ALA A 92 15.28 9.77 -4.91
C ALA A 92 15.72 9.79 -6.38
N ALA A 93 16.26 8.69 -6.91
CA ALA A 93 16.63 8.59 -8.32
C ALA A 93 15.40 8.65 -9.24
N VAL A 94 14.31 7.97 -8.87
CA VAL A 94 13.03 8.01 -9.59
C VAL A 94 12.44 9.43 -9.58
N ALA A 95 12.57 10.16 -8.47
CA ALA A 95 12.09 11.54 -8.35
C ALA A 95 12.78 12.53 -9.31
N VAL A 96 13.98 12.20 -9.81
CA VAL A 96 14.71 13.02 -10.81
C VAL A 96 14.23 12.72 -12.25
N LEU A 97 13.50 11.62 -12.47
CA LEU A 97 12.98 11.29 -13.79
C LEU A 97 11.85 12.25 -14.20
N SER A 98 11.74 12.50 -15.49
CA SER A 98 10.63 13.30 -16.01
C SER A 98 9.29 12.57 -15.85
N LEU A 99 8.22 13.31 -15.56
CA LEU A 99 6.85 12.76 -15.41
C LEU A 99 6.41 11.92 -16.64
N SER A 100 6.87 12.29 -17.84
CA SER A 100 6.56 11.57 -19.08
C SER A 100 7.25 10.20 -19.19
N GLN A 101 8.43 10.04 -18.56
CA GLN A 101 9.12 8.75 -18.46
C GLN A 101 8.51 7.91 -17.33
N LEU A 102 8.20 8.55 -16.21
CA LEU A 102 7.61 7.88 -15.05
C LEU A 102 6.26 7.26 -15.38
N SER A 103 5.36 8.01 -16.01
CA SER A 103 4.03 7.53 -16.42
C SER A 103 4.08 6.30 -17.33
N LYS A 104 5.06 6.21 -18.24
CA LYS A 104 5.26 5.04 -19.12
C LYS A 104 5.76 3.81 -18.36
N ALA A 105 6.55 3.99 -17.31
CA ALA A 105 7.07 2.91 -16.49
C ALA A 105 6.08 2.45 -15.41
N VAL A 106 5.33 3.37 -14.79
CA VAL A 106 4.44 3.06 -13.66
C VAL A 106 3.23 2.22 -14.11
N ALA A 107 2.64 2.49 -15.28
CA ALA A 107 1.47 1.74 -15.74
C ALA A 107 1.71 0.21 -15.87
N PRO A 108 2.73 -0.30 -16.57
CA PRO A 108 2.99 -1.74 -16.64
C PRO A 108 3.40 -2.32 -15.29
N LEU A 109 4.10 -1.55 -14.45
CA LEU A 109 4.47 -1.94 -13.10
C LEU A 109 3.24 -2.13 -12.20
N MET A 110 2.28 -1.20 -12.24
CA MET A 110 1.00 -1.34 -11.54
C MET A 110 0.19 -2.53 -12.03
N MET A 111 0.19 -2.77 -13.34
CA MET A 111 -0.46 -3.95 -13.92
C MET A 111 0.18 -5.24 -13.42
N LEU A 112 1.51 -5.29 -13.30
CA LEU A 112 2.25 -6.42 -12.74
C LEU A 112 1.85 -6.71 -11.30
N VAL A 113 1.80 -5.66 -10.46
CA VAL A 113 1.36 -5.76 -9.06
C VAL A 113 -0.08 -6.26 -8.99
N ALA A 114 -0.98 -5.72 -9.82
CA ALA A 114 -2.37 -6.16 -9.87
C ALA A 114 -2.50 -7.64 -10.28
N ILE A 115 -1.72 -8.09 -11.27
CA ILE A 115 -1.67 -9.50 -11.67
C ILE A 115 -1.15 -10.38 -10.53
N ALA A 116 -0.08 -9.97 -9.86
CA ALA A 116 0.49 -10.72 -8.73
C ALA A 116 -0.53 -10.88 -7.58
N VAL A 117 -1.23 -9.80 -7.24
CA VAL A 117 -2.29 -9.80 -6.23
C VAL A 117 -3.45 -10.71 -6.65
N ALA A 118 -3.92 -10.60 -7.89
CA ALA A 118 -4.99 -11.44 -8.41
C ALA A 118 -4.60 -12.93 -8.46
N ALA A 119 -3.37 -13.23 -8.86
CA ALA A 119 -2.83 -14.59 -8.87
C ALA A 119 -2.74 -15.17 -7.45
N GLY A 120 -2.22 -14.39 -6.49
CA GLY A 120 -2.18 -14.77 -5.09
C GLY A 120 -3.57 -15.10 -4.54
N PHE A 121 -4.56 -14.26 -4.84
CA PHE A 121 -5.95 -14.52 -4.45
C PHE A 121 -6.53 -15.79 -5.10
N ALA A 122 -6.31 -15.98 -6.40
CA ALA A 122 -6.77 -17.16 -7.13
C ALA A 122 -6.13 -18.46 -6.61
N LEU A 123 -4.86 -18.40 -6.19
CA LEU A 123 -4.16 -19.56 -5.63
C LEU A 123 -4.63 -19.88 -4.21
N SER A 124 -4.86 -18.86 -3.37
CA SER A 124 -5.37 -19.09 -2.01
C SER A 124 -6.81 -19.58 -1.96
N THR A 125 -7.65 -19.21 -2.94
CA THR A 125 -9.04 -19.68 -3.00
C THR A 125 -9.20 -21.12 -3.49
N ARG A 126 -8.15 -21.75 -4.06
CA ARG A 126 -8.20 -23.17 -4.46
C ARG A 126 -8.30 -24.13 -3.28
N ASP A 127 -7.69 -23.76 -2.15
CA ASP A 127 -7.63 -24.60 -0.94
C ASP A 127 -8.76 -24.27 0.05
N PHE A 128 -9.79 -23.55 -0.42
CA PHE A 128 -10.86 -23.04 0.41
C PHE A 128 -11.85 -24.15 0.81
N HIS A 129 -11.60 -24.80 1.95
CA HIS A 129 -12.51 -25.77 2.55
C HIS A 129 -13.62 -25.09 3.38
N THR A 130 -14.88 -25.46 3.15
CA THR A 130 -16.06 -24.86 3.78
C THR A 130 -16.15 -25.03 5.30
N GLY A 131 -15.44 -26.01 5.88
CA GLY A 131 -15.37 -26.23 7.34
C GLY A 131 -14.50 -25.24 8.11
N MET A 132 -13.89 -24.24 7.46
CA MET A 132 -12.96 -23.30 8.10
C MET A 132 -13.66 -22.14 8.83
N PHE A 133 -14.96 -21.94 8.62
CA PHE A 133 -15.76 -20.99 9.40
C PHE A 133 -16.32 -21.59 10.70
N ASP A 134 -16.24 -22.91 10.88
CA ASP A 134 -16.70 -23.60 12.09
C ASP A 134 -15.66 -23.60 13.21
N SER A 135 -14.40 -23.26 12.94
CA SER A 135 -13.40 -23.08 13.98
C SER A 135 -13.67 -21.80 14.76
N ALA A 136 -13.88 -21.96 16.08
CA ALA A 136 -14.08 -20.87 17.03
C ALA A 136 -13.10 -19.72 16.78
N PRO A 137 -13.53 -18.46 16.94
CA PRO A 137 -12.69 -17.31 16.64
C PRO A 137 -11.36 -17.45 17.38
N MET A 138 -10.26 -17.27 16.65
CA MET A 138 -8.91 -17.18 17.22
C MET A 138 -8.79 -15.95 18.10
N ARG A 139 -9.46 -15.95 19.24
CA ARG A 139 -9.03 -15.15 20.37
C ARG A 139 -7.72 -15.79 20.80
N GLY A 140 -6.63 -15.10 20.50
CA GLY A 140 -5.82 -14.49 21.56
C GLY A 140 -6.17 -14.88 23.01
N GLU A 141 -6.19 -16.16 23.41
CA GLU A 141 -6.28 -16.49 24.84
C GLU A 141 -5.15 -15.72 25.54
N GLY A 142 -5.52 -14.76 26.39
CA GLY A 142 -4.65 -14.01 27.28
C GLY A 142 -4.04 -12.68 26.80
N THR A 143 -4.06 -12.31 25.51
CA THR A 143 -3.48 -11.02 25.07
C THR A 143 -4.58 -10.01 24.67
N PRO A 144 -4.71 -8.88 25.39
CA PRO A 144 -5.68 -7.86 25.01
C PRO A 144 -5.31 -7.30 23.64
N ILE A 145 -6.30 -7.21 22.75
CA ILE A 145 -6.12 -6.55 21.45
C ILE A 145 -5.87 -5.07 21.73
N VAL A 146 -4.68 -4.60 21.33
CA VAL A 146 -4.39 -3.17 21.32
C VAL A 146 -5.06 -2.60 20.08
N TRP A 147 -6.25 -2.01 20.24
CA TRP A 147 -7.05 -1.50 19.12
C TRP A 147 -6.40 -0.31 18.40
N THR A 148 -5.57 0.47 19.09
CA THR A 148 -4.97 1.68 18.53
C THR A 148 -4.10 1.40 17.30
N PRO A 149 -3.08 0.52 17.33
CA PRO A 149 -2.34 0.14 16.13
C PRO A 149 -3.23 -0.41 15.02
N VAL A 150 -4.23 -1.25 15.36
CA VAL A 150 -5.15 -1.83 14.36
C VAL A 150 -5.90 -0.75 13.61
N ILE A 151 -6.53 0.18 14.33
CA ILE A 151 -7.29 1.28 13.73
C ILE A 151 -6.38 2.21 12.94
N THR A 152 -5.20 2.57 13.48
CA THR A 152 -4.25 3.44 12.80
C THR A 152 -3.74 2.82 11.50
N THR A 153 -3.41 1.53 11.51
CA THR A 153 -3.01 0.81 10.29
C THR A 153 -4.14 0.75 9.27
N LEU A 154 -5.38 0.50 9.72
CA LEU A 154 -6.54 0.52 8.82
C LEU A 154 -6.74 1.91 8.20
N ILE A 155 -6.63 2.99 8.97
CA ILE A 155 -6.73 4.36 8.44
C ILE A 155 -5.61 4.61 7.42
N TRP A 156 -4.38 4.18 7.73
CA TRP A 156 -3.23 4.33 6.84
C TRP A 156 -3.40 3.58 5.52
N LEU A 157 -3.94 2.35 5.52
CA LEU A 157 -4.23 1.58 4.31
C LEU A 157 -5.22 2.29 3.37
N TYR A 158 -6.12 3.10 3.92
CA TYR A 158 -7.10 3.88 3.17
C TYR A 158 -6.67 5.33 2.91
N ALA A 159 -5.43 5.70 3.26
CA ALA A 159 -4.87 7.01 2.98
C ALA A 159 -4.47 7.15 1.50
N GLY A 160 -4.06 8.35 1.08
CA GLY A 160 -3.54 8.61 -0.26
C GLY A 160 -4.58 9.02 -1.32
N ILE A 161 -5.89 8.94 -1.04
CA ILE A 161 -6.94 9.37 -1.98
C ILE A 161 -6.79 10.85 -2.39
N THR A 162 -6.30 11.69 -1.49
CA THR A 162 -6.07 13.11 -1.75
C THR A 162 -4.92 13.38 -2.72
N SER A 163 -3.98 12.43 -2.92
CA SER A 163 -2.92 12.59 -3.91
C SER A 163 -3.48 12.48 -5.32
N VAL A 164 -4.51 11.66 -5.55
CA VAL A 164 -5.18 11.56 -6.86
C VAL A 164 -5.78 12.90 -7.29
N ALA A 165 -6.21 13.73 -6.34
CA ALA A 165 -6.75 15.06 -6.61
C ALA A 165 -5.75 15.99 -7.33
N THR A 166 -4.44 15.74 -7.24
CA THR A 166 -3.41 16.51 -7.97
C THR A 166 -3.51 16.34 -9.48
N ALA A 167 -3.94 15.16 -9.94
CA ALA A 167 -4.17 14.86 -11.35
C ALA A 167 -5.49 15.45 -11.88
N GLY A 168 -6.28 16.15 -11.05
CA GLY A 168 -7.57 16.73 -11.47
C GLY A 168 -7.46 17.65 -12.68
N GLY A 169 -6.39 18.44 -12.77
CA GLY A 169 -6.12 19.31 -13.92
C GLY A 169 -5.72 18.60 -15.21
N GLU A 170 -5.38 17.31 -15.13
CA GLU A 170 -5.00 16.49 -16.29
C GLU A 170 -6.18 15.68 -16.84
N THR A 171 -7.28 15.61 -16.09
CA THR A 171 -8.48 14.90 -16.54
C THR A 171 -9.25 15.71 -17.58
N THR A 172 -9.70 15.04 -18.64
CA THR A 172 -10.52 15.65 -19.70
C THR A 172 -11.90 16.08 -19.22
N SER A 173 -12.42 15.43 -18.17
CA SER A 173 -13.70 15.78 -17.58
C SER A 173 -13.70 15.55 -16.07
N PRO A 174 -14.39 16.41 -15.29
CA PRO A 174 -14.58 16.20 -13.85
C PRO A 174 -15.24 14.86 -13.50
N ARG A 175 -16.13 14.38 -14.38
CA ARG A 175 -16.81 13.10 -14.22
C ARG A 175 -15.84 11.92 -14.24
N THR A 176 -14.76 12.03 -15.02
CA THR A 176 -13.70 11.01 -15.06
C THR A 176 -13.08 10.81 -13.69
N MET A 177 -12.82 11.89 -12.96
CA MET A 177 -12.25 11.81 -11.61
C MET A 177 -13.23 11.18 -10.62
N LEU A 178 -14.48 11.63 -10.61
CA LEU A 178 -15.51 11.09 -9.72
C LEU A 178 -15.72 9.58 -9.94
N VAL A 179 -15.88 9.17 -11.20
CA VAL A 179 -16.08 7.76 -11.56
C VAL A 179 -14.82 6.95 -11.23
N GLY A 180 -13.64 7.46 -11.58
CA GLY A 180 -12.36 6.81 -11.29
C GLY A 180 -12.17 6.58 -9.79
N LEU A 181 -12.34 7.62 -8.96
CA LEU A 181 -12.24 7.52 -7.50
C LEU A 181 -13.28 6.56 -6.91
N SER A 182 -14.52 6.59 -7.41
CA SER A 182 -15.57 5.69 -6.95
C SER A 182 -15.24 4.23 -7.24
N ILE A 183 -14.77 3.92 -8.45
CA ILE A 183 -14.31 2.59 -8.84
C ILE A 183 -13.12 2.17 -7.99
N THR A 184 -12.14 3.05 -7.79
CA THR A 184 -10.96 2.77 -6.96
C THR A 184 -11.35 2.47 -5.52
N CYS A 185 -12.25 3.25 -4.90
CA CYS A 185 -12.72 2.99 -3.55
C CYS A 185 -13.45 1.64 -3.44
N ALA A 186 -14.30 1.31 -4.41
CA ALA A 186 -15.00 0.02 -4.45
C ALA A 186 -14.01 -1.15 -4.63
N ALA A 187 -13.02 -1.00 -5.52
CA ALA A 187 -11.98 -1.98 -5.77
C ALA A 187 -11.08 -2.20 -4.55
N MET A 188 -10.67 -1.13 -3.86
CA MET A 188 -9.90 -1.22 -2.61
C MET A 188 -10.69 -1.93 -1.51
N LEU A 189 -11.96 -1.57 -1.32
CA LEU A 189 -12.82 -2.23 -0.34
C LEU A 189 -12.96 -3.72 -0.66
N ALA A 190 -13.24 -4.06 -1.93
CA ALA A 190 -13.34 -5.45 -2.37
C ALA A 190 -12.03 -6.19 -2.12
N LEU A 191 -10.88 -5.61 -2.46
CA LEU A 191 -9.57 -6.21 -2.26
C LEU A 191 -9.28 -6.46 -0.77
N TYR A 192 -9.56 -5.50 0.11
CA TYR A 192 -9.30 -5.66 1.55
C TYR A 192 -10.26 -6.67 2.19
N VAL A 193 -11.54 -6.67 1.82
CA VAL A 193 -12.50 -7.68 2.29
C VAL A 193 -12.10 -9.06 1.79
N ALA A 194 -11.74 -9.18 0.52
CA ALA A 194 -11.26 -10.43 -0.08
C ALA A 194 -10.00 -10.95 0.64
N SER A 195 -9.03 -10.07 0.90
CA SER A 195 -7.82 -10.39 1.66
C SER A 195 -8.14 -10.88 3.07
N LEU A 196 -9.07 -10.21 3.76
CA LEU A 196 -9.52 -10.60 5.09
C LEU A 196 -10.21 -11.97 5.07
N LEU A 197 -11.07 -12.23 4.08
CA LEU A 197 -11.74 -13.52 3.94
C LEU A 197 -10.74 -14.66 3.69
N VAL A 198 -9.70 -14.43 2.89
CA VAL A 198 -8.63 -15.42 2.70
C VAL A 198 -7.85 -15.63 3.98
N MET A 199 -7.47 -14.57 4.70
CA MET A 199 -6.83 -14.71 6.01
C MET A 199 -7.67 -15.57 6.94
N LEU A 200 -8.95 -15.24 7.11
CA LEU A 200 -9.86 -15.98 7.98
C LEU A 200 -10.02 -17.45 7.57
N ALA A 201 -9.85 -17.76 6.29
CA ALA A 201 -9.94 -19.12 5.77
C ALA A 201 -8.62 -19.92 5.91
N GLU A 202 -7.46 -19.30 5.68
CA GLU A 202 -6.17 -20.03 5.68
C GLU A 202 -5.64 -20.31 7.10
N PHE A 203 -5.90 -19.44 8.08
CA PHE A 203 -5.29 -19.61 9.40
C PHE A 203 -6.09 -20.54 10.31
N ARG A 204 -5.51 -21.70 10.64
CA ARG A 204 -6.05 -22.68 11.60
C ARG A 204 -5.42 -22.61 12.99
N THR A 205 -4.22 -22.05 13.13
CA THR A 205 -3.60 -21.76 14.44
C THR A 205 -3.02 -20.33 14.55
N LYS A 206 -2.79 -19.85 15.80
CA LYS A 206 -2.11 -18.56 16.08
C LYS A 206 -0.69 -18.49 15.48
N GLU A 207 0.01 -19.62 15.40
CA GLU A 207 1.36 -19.71 14.82
C GLU A 207 1.34 -19.51 13.31
N ASP A 208 0.25 -19.91 12.65
CA ASP A 208 0.08 -19.64 11.23
C ASP A 208 -0.09 -18.13 11.01
N LEU A 209 -0.90 -17.45 11.84
CA LEU A 209 -1.24 -16.01 11.71
C LEU A 209 -0.01 -15.08 11.72
N SER A 210 0.98 -15.38 12.57
CA SER A 210 2.22 -14.59 12.67
C SER A 210 3.23 -14.93 11.57
N ARG A 211 3.12 -16.10 10.93
CA ARG A 211 4.02 -16.54 9.85
C ARG A 211 3.51 -16.27 8.44
N HIS A 212 2.19 -16.15 8.25
CA HIS A 212 1.56 -16.16 6.91
C HIS A 212 0.60 -15.00 6.68
N ALA A 213 0.96 -13.74 7.01
CA ALA A 213 0.12 -12.60 6.65
C ALA A 213 -0.31 -12.71 5.17
N PHE A 214 -1.59 -12.51 4.82
CA PHE A 214 -2.10 -12.88 3.49
C PHE A 214 -1.26 -12.36 2.33
N LEU A 215 -0.74 -11.13 2.44
CA LEU A 215 0.17 -10.61 1.42
C LEU A 215 1.45 -11.44 1.31
N LEU A 216 2.06 -11.85 2.42
CA LEU A 216 3.22 -12.75 2.45
C LEU A 216 2.89 -14.14 1.88
N THR A 217 1.73 -14.72 2.18
CA THR A 217 1.33 -16.04 1.66
C THR A 217 0.99 -16.00 0.19
N ALA A 218 0.23 -14.98 -0.23
CA ALA A 218 -0.04 -14.68 -1.62
C ALA A 218 1.29 -14.48 -2.37
N PHE A 219 2.23 -13.74 -1.77
CA PHE A 219 3.58 -13.53 -2.31
C PHE A 219 4.38 -14.82 -2.37
N ALA A 220 4.35 -15.65 -1.34
CA ALA A 220 5.01 -16.94 -1.28
C ALA A 220 4.59 -17.80 -2.45
N ARG A 221 3.28 -17.96 -2.60
CA ARG A 221 2.66 -18.74 -3.66
C ARG A 221 2.94 -18.17 -5.05
N THR A 222 2.95 -16.84 -5.21
CA THR A 222 3.37 -16.24 -6.49
C THR A 222 4.88 -16.39 -6.74
N THR A 223 5.71 -16.34 -5.70
CA THR A 223 7.17 -16.53 -5.79
C THR A 223 7.52 -17.96 -6.20
N ASP A 224 6.80 -18.95 -5.69
CA ASP A 224 7.01 -20.37 -6.05
C ASP A 224 6.66 -20.62 -7.52
N VAL A 225 5.65 -19.92 -8.04
CA VAL A 225 5.19 -20.07 -9.43
C VAL A 225 5.99 -19.22 -10.42
N LEU A 226 6.32 -17.98 -10.07
CA LEU A 226 6.92 -16.98 -10.96
C LEU A 226 8.42 -16.75 -10.71
N GLY A 227 8.96 -17.32 -9.64
CA GLY A 227 10.36 -17.25 -9.25
C GLY A 227 10.71 -16.03 -8.38
N ARG A 228 11.83 -16.16 -7.65
CA ARG A 228 12.40 -15.11 -6.77
C ARG A 228 12.66 -13.76 -7.45
N PRO A 229 13.17 -13.69 -8.70
CA PRO A 229 13.40 -12.40 -9.37
C PRO A 229 12.12 -11.59 -9.57
N PHE A 230 11.00 -12.27 -9.87
CA PHE A 230 9.70 -11.65 -10.03
C PHE A 230 9.18 -11.10 -8.69
N ALA A 231 9.34 -11.88 -7.61
CA ALA A 231 8.99 -11.46 -6.26
C ALA A 231 9.73 -10.19 -5.84
N VAL A 232 11.06 -10.16 -6.03
CA VAL A 232 11.86 -8.96 -5.74
C VAL A 232 11.40 -7.77 -6.57
N LEU A 233 11.12 -7.96 -7.87
CA LEU A 233 10.60 -6.90 -8.72
C LEU A 233 9.28 -6.36 -8.19
N VAL A 234 8.33 -7.21 -7.79
CA VAL A 234 7.05 -6.78 -7.22
C VAL A 234 7.23 -6.05 -5.89
N VAL A 235 8.13 -6.50 -5.00
CA VAL A 235 8.43 -5.81 -3.73
C VAL A 235 9.00 -4.42 -4.00
N VAL A 236 10.03 -4.34 -4.84
CA VAL A 236 10.70 -3.08 -5.19
C VAL A 236 9.72 -2.12 -5.88
N THR A 237 8.87 -2.66 -6.77
CA THR A 237 7.84 -1.88 -7.47
C THR A 237 6.78 -1.35 -6.52
N THR A 238 6.30 -2.19 -5.61
CA THR A 238 5.30 -1.78 -4.61
C THR A 238 5.87 -0.69 -3.72
N ALA A 239 7.15 -0.77 -3.36
CA ALA A 239 7.83 0.24 -2.58
C ALA A 239 8.04 1.56 -3.32
N ALA A 240 8.47 1.50 -4.57
CA ALA A 240 8.68 2.65 -5.43
C ALA A 240 7.37 3.41 -5.73
N ASN A 241 6.21 2.76 -5.56
CA ASN A 241 4.90 3.37 -5.71
C ASN A 241 4.36 4.01 -4.43
N VAL A 242 4.96 3.72 -3.27
CA VAL A 242 4.61 4.37 -1.97
C VAL A 242 5.46 5.62 -1.73
N THR A 243 6.61 5.74 -2.40
CA THR A 243 7.48 6.92 -2.42
C THR A 243 7.09 7.89 -3.52
#